data_AF-A0A090VHQ8-F1
#
_entry.id   AF-A0A090VHQ8-F1
#
_cell.length_a   1.000
_cell.length_b   1.000
_cell.length_c   1.000
_cell.angle_alpha   90.00
_cell.angle_beta   90.00
_cell.angle_gamma   90.00
#
_symmetry.space_group_name_H-M   'P 1'
#
loop_
_entity.id
_entity.type
_entity.pdbx_description
1 polymer ?
#
loop_
_entity_poly.entity_id
_entity_poly.type
_entity_poly.pdbx_seq_one_letter_code
_entity_poly.pdbx_strand_id
1 'polypeptide(L)' 'MYKLYRIQTAHFKKNQTYFTSIEDLTTSEIKIDKKLITPTLEMHSTGWNISVKSPFTNKVLTVTEDGKFISK' A
#
# COMPACT_ATOMS: atom_id res chain seq x y z
N MET A 1 -4.40 -0.60 -5.56
CA MET A 1 -3.89 -1.42 -4.44
C MET A 1 -2.99 -2.56 -4.88
N TYR A 2 -3.44 -3.48 -5.75
CA TYR A 2 -2.62 -4.61 -6.23
C TYR A 2 -1.24 -4.23 -6.78
N LYS A 3 -1.12 -3.05 -7.43
CA LYS A 3 0.17 -2.54 -7.91
C LYS A 3 1.19 -2.32 -6.78
N LEU A 4 0.78 -1.70 -5.67
CA LEU A 4 1.66 -1.40 -4.53
C LEU A 4 2.16 -2.69 -3.86
N TYR A 5 1.24 -3.64 -3.63
CA TYR A 5 1.58 -4.98 -3.14
C TYR A 5 2.62 -5.68 -4.03
N ARG A 6 2.45 -5.61 -5.35
CA ARG A 6 3.38 -6.21 -6.32
C ARG A 6 4.76 -5.53 -6.34
N ILE A 7 4.82 -4.22 -6.15
CA ILE A 7 6.08 -3.47 -6.06
C ILE A 7 6.83 -3.87 -4.79
N GLN A 8 6.15 -3.87 -3.65
CA GLN A 8 6.71 -4.26 -2.35
C GLN A 8 7.30 -5.68 -2.39
N THR A 9 6.53 -6.64 -2.91
CA THR A 9 6.96 -8.04 -3.03
C THR A 9 8.09 -8.23 -4.03
N ALA A 10 8.10 -7.50 -5.16
CA ALA A 10 9.20 -7.53 -6.11
C ALA A 10 10.50 -6.96 -5.52
N HIS A 11 10.41 -5.87 -4.75
CA HIS A 11 11.56 -5.29 -4.04
C HIS A 11 12.12 -6.25 -3.00
N PHE A 12 11.26 -6.87 -2.20
CA PHE A 12 11.68 -7.87 -1.22
C PHE A 12 12.39 -9.06 -1.88
N LYS A 13 11.87 -9.57 -3.00
CA LYS A 13 12.53 -10.66 -3.74
C LYS A 13 13.95 -10.30 -4.20
N LYS A 14 14.20 -9.03 -4.54
CA LYS A 14 15.49 -8.56 -5.04
C LYS A 14 16.47 -8.19 -3.92
N ASN A 15 15.98 -7.47 -2.91
CA ASN A 15 16.81 -6.80 -1.90
C ASN A 15 16.69 -7.42 -0.51
N GLN A 16 15.80 -8.40 -0.32
CA GLN A 16 15.46 -9.03 0.98
C GLN A 16 14.96 -8.03 2.03
N THR A 17 14.51 -6.85 1.59
CA THR A 17 14.03 -5.76 2.44
C THR A 17 12.75 -5.16 1.89
N TYR A 18 11.96 -4.58 2.78
CA TYR A 18 10.74 -3.85 2.45
C TYR A 18 11.02 -2.35 2.36
N PHE A 19 10.26 -1.64 1.53
CA PHE A 19 10.21 -0.18 1.64
C PHE A 19 9.62 0.19 2.99
N THR A 20 10.19 1.21 3.63
CA THR A 20 9.75 1.73 4.92
C THR A 20 9.02 3.07 4.80
N SER A 21 9.16 3.75 3.66
CA SER A 21 8.49 5.02 3.36
C SER A 21 7.49 4.85 2.21
N ILE A 22 6.37 5.56 2.30
CA ILE A 22 5.37 5.53 1.23
C ILE A 22 5.86 6.25 -0.03
N GLU A 23 6.75 7.23 0.13
CA GLU A 23 7.38 7.99 -0.95
C GLU A 23 8.26 7.09 -1.82
N ASP A 24 9.01 6.18 -1.20
CA ASP A 24 9.86 5.21 -1.91
C ASP A 24 9.03 4.16 -2.65
N LEU A 25 7.91 3.76 -2.04
CA LEU A 25 6.98 2.78 -2.61
C LEU A 25 6.10 3.39 -3.72
N THR A 26 5.79 4.69 -3.62
CA THR A 26 4.82 5.38 -4.46
C THR A 26 5.48 6.57 -5.15
N THR A 27 6.03 6.31 -6.34
CA THR A 27 6.71 7.33 -7.16
C THR A 27 5.78 8.38 -7.76
N SER A 28 4.46 8.22 -7.65
CA SER A 28 3.47 9.10 -8.28
C SER A 28 2.17 9.15 -7.50
N GLU A 29 1.50 10.29 -7.54
CA GLU A 29 0.17 10.47 -6.98
C GLU A 29 -0.81 9.45 -7.57
N ILE A 30 -1.50 8.70 -6.71
CA ILE A 30 -2.54 7.78 -7.18
C ILE A 30 -3.83 8.60 -7.32
N LYS A 31 -4.29 8.78 -8.56
CA LYS A 31 -5.57 9.43 -8.88
C LYS A 31 -6.60 8.39 -9.26
N ILE A 32 -7.74 8.39 -8.59
CA ILE A 32 -8.92 7.61 -8.99
C ILE A 32 -10.05 8.59 -9.24
N ASP A 33 -10.57 8.60 -10.47
CA ASP A 33 -11.68 9.47 -10.88
C ASP A 33 -11.46 10.95 -10.52
N LYS A 34 -10.28 11.49 -10.87
CA LYS A 34 -9.82 12.86 -10.55
C LYS A 34 -9.68 13.17 -9.05
N LYS A 35 -9.98 12.24 -8.16
CA LYS A 35 -9.73 12.36 -6.72
C LYS A 35 -8.36 11.76 -6.38
N LEU A 36 -7.57 12.55 -5.67
CA LEU A 36 -6.30 12.11 -5.12
C LEU A 36 -6.55 11.17 -3.95
N ILE A 37 -5.84 10.04 -3.94
CA ILE A 37 -5.79 9.14 -2.80
C ILE A 37 -4.35 9.03 -2.32
N THR A 38 -4.18 9.24 -1.02
CA THR A 38 -2.89 9.09 -0.35
C THR A 38 -2.87 7.73 0.33
N PRO A 39 -2.11 6.75 -0.20
CA PRO A 39 -1.87 5.53 0.53
C PRO A 39 -1.04 5.81 1.79
N THR A 40 -1.19 4.98 2.81
CA THR A 40 -0.35 4.99 4.00
C THR A 40 0.34 3.64 4.13
N LEU A 41 1.62 3.66 4.49
CA LEU A 41 2.42 2.47 4.76
C LEU A 41 2.70 2.41 6.26
N GLU A 42 2.30 1.31 6.89
CA GLU A 42 2.56 1.04 8.30
C GLU A 42 3.46 -0.19 8.40
N MET A 43 4.60 -0.02 9.06
CA MET A 43 5.54 -1.10 9.35
C MET A 43 5.31 -1.60 10.79
N HIS A 44 5.29 -2.91 10.95
CA HIS A 44 5.20 -3.61 12.22
C HIS A 44 6.34 -4.62 12.35
N SER A 45 6.60 -5.11 13.57
CA SER A 45 7.62 -6.15 13.81
C SER A 45 7.34 -7.46 13.08
N THR A 46 6.07 -7.74 12.79
CA THR A 46 5.61 -8.95 12.11
C THR A 46 5.28 -8.74 10.63
N GLY A 47 5.53 -7.56 10.08
CA GLY A 47 5.29 -7.30 8.66
C GLY A 47 4.87 -5.88 8.33
N TRP A 48 4.11 -5.71 7.25
CA TRP A 48 3.66 -4.41 6.77
C TRP A 48 2.19 -4.40 6.33
N ASN A 49 1.58 -3.22 6.47
CA ASN A 49 0.24 -2.94 6.01
C ASN A 49 0.26 -1.70 5.11
N ILE A 50 -0.39 -1.80 3.95
CA ILE A 50 -0.65 -0.64 3.09
C ILE A 50 -2.15 -0.35 3.16
N SER A 51 -2.50 0.84 3.61
CA SER A 51 -3.89 1.29 3.73
C SER A 51 -4.19 2.42 2.76
N VAL A 52 -5.44 2.52 2.30
CA VAL A 52 -5.92 3.63 1.49
C VAL A 52 -7.36 3.93 1.83
N LYS A 53 -7.68 5.22 1.97
CA LYS A 53 -9.07 5.65 2.14
C LYS A 53 -9.74 5.80 0.78
N SER A 54 -10.83 5.08 0.58
CA SER A 54 -11.66 5.16 -0.62
C SER A 54 -12.35 6.52 -0.70
N PRO A 55 -12.23 7.27 -1.80
CA PRO A 55 -12.86 8.56 -1.96
C PRO A 55 -14.33 8.47 -2.43
N PHE A 56 -14.82 7.25 -2.65
CA PHE A 56 -16.21 6.95 -3.07
C PHE A 56 -17.06 6.46 -1.91
N THR A 57 -16.49 5.59 -1.07
CA THR A 57 -17.22 4.91 0.00
C THR A 57 -16.75 5.34 1.39
N ASN A 58 -15.71 6.18 1.48
CA ASN A 58 -15.01 6.55 2.72
C ASN A 58 -14.46 5.37 3.54
N LYS A 59 -14.55 4.15 3.01
CA LYS A 59 -14.01 2.93 3.61
C LYS A 59 -12.49 2.93 3.55
N VAL A 60 -11.85 2.35 4.55
CA VAL A 60 -10.41 2.09 4.55
C VAL A 60 -10.19 0.69 4.00
N LEU A 61 -9.44 0.64 2.91
CA LEU A 61 -8.96 -0.61 2.32
C LEU A 61 -7.54 -0.81 2.79
N THR A 62 -7.22 -1.98 3.33
CA THR A 62 -5.89 -2.37 3.80
C THR A 62 -5.45 -3.65 3.11
N VAL A 63 -4.21 -3.70 2.65
CA VAL A 63 -3.55 -4.93 2.19
C VAL A 63 -2.39 -5.26 3.11
N THR A 64 -2.33 -6.49 3.57
CA THR A 64 -1.26 -7.00 4.45
C THR A 64 -0.16 -7.67 3.63
N GLU A 65 0.99 -7.91 4.26
CA GLU A 65 2.12 -8.67 3.67
C GLU A 65 1.71 -10.03 3.07
N ASP A 66 0.84 -10.76 3.77
CA ASP A 66 0.29 -12.05 3.31
C ASP A 66 -0.62 -11.93 2.07
N GLY A 67 -0.90 -10.71 1.60
CA GLY A 67 -1.81 -10.45 0.49
C GLY A 67 -3.29 -10.48 0.88
N LYS A 68 -3.62 -10.46 2.18
CA LYS A 68 -5.00 -10.35 2.64
C LYS A 68 -5.51 -8.92 2.46
N PHE A 69 -6.74 -8.80 1.96
CA PHE A 69 -7.42 -7.53 1.83
C PHE A 69 -8.47 -7.39 2.92
N ILE A 70 -8.41 -6.28 3.66
CA ILE A 70 -9.34 -5.92 4.71
C ILE A 70 -10.04 -4.64 4.27
N SER A 71 -11.36 -4.61 4.37
CA SER A 71 -12.15 -3.39 4.17
C SER A 71 -12.91 -3.09 5.45
N LYS A 72 -12.79 -1.86 5.95
CA LYS A 72 -13.57 -1.33 7.06
C LYS A 72 -14.33 -0.09 6.62
#